data_AF-A0A119TMJ0-F1
#
_entry.id   AF-A0A119TMJ0-F1
#
_cell.length_a   1.000
_cell.length_b   1.000
_cell.length_c   1.000
_cell.angle_alpha   90.00
_cell.angle_beta   90.00
_cell.angle_gamma   90.00
#
_symmetry.space_group_name_H-M   'P 1'
#
loop_
_entity.id
_entity.type
_entity.pdbx_description
1 polymer ?
#
loop_
_entity_poly.entity_id
_entity_poly.type
_entity_poly.pdbx_seq_one_letter_code
_entity_poly.pdbx_strand_id
1 'polypeptide(L)'
;MRLFFPIKAAVAALACVALLNACASDPKAPKESIRLDLVVSAADDVNPNDRKQASPIVVRIYELKSDLAFNDADFFTLQRKDKDLLVDDLVTRDQFVLRPGEARRIRRVAGDEAKTLGVIAEYRDLPKSVWRAVYRLPEAPPKAWYRRAVKMKLSIDLDEKAIDIYERE
;
A
#
# COMPACT_ATOMS: atom_id res chain seq x y z
N MET A 1 -9.12 42.09 60.86
CA MET A 1 -8.16 42.32 59.75
C MET A 1 -8.50 41.35 58.62
N ARG A 2 -9.32 41.76 57.64
CA ARG A 2 -9.75 40.91 56.51
C ARG A 2 -8.88 41.26 55.30
N LEU A 3 -8.03 40.33 54.88
CA LEU A 3 -7.24 40.43 53.65
C LEU A 3 -8.19 40.30 52.45
N PHE A 4 -8.52 41.44 51.83
CA PHE A 4 -9.21 41.49 50.55
C PHE A 4 -8.18 41.25 49.44
N PHE A 5 -8.07 40.01 48.98
CA PHE A 5 -7.39 39.72 47.71
C PHE A 5 -8.33 40.10 46.55
N PRO A 6 -7.92 40.99 45.62
CA PRO A 6 -8.77 41.36 44.50
C PRO A 6 -8.88 40.18 43.51
N ILE A 7 -10.03 39.51 43.53
CA ILE A 7 -10.40 38.36 42.68
C ILE A 7 -10.16 38.64 41.17
N LYS A 8 -10.20 39.92 40.75
CA LYS A 8 -10.00 40.33 39.35
C LYS A 8 -8.59 40.07 38.81
N ALA A 9 -7.55 40.06 39.66
CA ALA A 9 -6.18 39.81 39.22
C ALA A 9 -5.91 38.31 38.95
N ALA A 10 -6.60 37.42 39.66
CA ALA A 10 -6.43 35.97 39.53
C ALA A 10 -7.06 35.41 38.24
N VAL A 11 -8.14 36.02 37.74
CA VAL A 11 -8.84 35.58 36.52
C VAL A 11 -8.07 35.95 35.25
N ALA A 12 -7.38 37.09 35.24
CA ALA A 12 -6.58 37.52 34.09
C ALA A 12 -5.30 36.67 33.90
N ALA A 13 -4.68 36.22 35.00
CA ALA A 13 -3.47 35.39 34.94
C ALA A 13 -3.76 33.96 34.45
N LEU A 14 -4.95 33.41 34.70
CA LEU A 14 -5.33 32.05 34.30
C LEU A 14 -5.72 31.96 32.81
N ALA A 15 -6.20 33.05 32.22
CA ALA A 15 -6.56 33.11 30.80
C ALA A 15 -5.35 33.12 29.85
N CYS A 16 -4.20 33.65 30.28
CA CYS A 16 -2.97 33.66 29.47
C CYS A 16 -2.26 32.30 29.41
N VAL A 17 -2.43 31.42 30.40
CA VAL A 17 -1.81 30.09 30.44
C VAL A 17 -2.55 29.10 29.54
N ALA A 18 -3.85 29.30 29.30
CA ALA A 18 -4.66 28.42 28.45
C ALA A 18 -4.42 28.59 26.94
N LEU A 19 -3.72 29.64 26.51
CA LEU A 19 -3.46 29.93 25.09
C LEU A 19 -2.14 29.35 24.56
N LEU A 20 -1.35 28.65 25.38
CA LEU A 20 -0.06 28.06 24.99
C LEU A 20 -0.14 26.62 24.46
N ASN A 21 -1.32 26.00 24.44
CA ASN A 21 -1.52 24.67 23.83
C ASN A 21 -1.95 24.76 22.36
N ALA A 22 -1.38 25.69 21.59
CA ALA A 22 -1.41 25.59 20.14
C ALA A 22 -0.39 24.52 19.73
N CYS A 23 -0.86 23.28 19.68
CA CYS A 23 -0.09 22.12 19.25
C CYS A 23 0.67 22.43 17.95
N ALA A 24 2.00 22.44 18.02
CA ALA A 24 2.87 22.42 16.86
C ALA A 24 2.74 21.03 16.19
N SER A 25 1.75 20.88 15.31
CA SER A 25 1.73 19.78 14.35
C SER A 25 2.72 20.15 13.25
N ASP A 26 3.93 19.59 13.30
CA ASP A 26 4.93 19.80 12.25
C ASP A 26 4.36 19.26 10.92
N PRO A 27 4.07 20.13 9.93
CA PRO A 27 3.58 19.65 8.64
C PRO A 27 4.72 18.87 7.99
N LYS A 28 4.56 17.55 7.86
CA LYS A 28 5.56 16.70 7.21
C LYS A 28 5.80 17.24 5.81
N ALA A 29 7.05 17.60 5.49
CA ALA A 29 7.39 18.18 4.20
C ALA A 29 6.88 17.28 3.07
N PRO A 30 6.28 17.84 2.00
CA PRO A 30 5.77 17.06 0.90
C PRO A 30 6.89 16.23 0.28
N LYS A 31 6.60 14.98 -0.09
CA LYS A 31 7.55 14.06 -0.73
C LYS A 31 7.43 14.15 -2.26
N GLU A 32 8.48 13.73 -2.95
CA GLU A 32 8.42 13.50 -4.39
C GLU A 32 7.44 12.36 -4.71
N SER A 33 6.77 12.45 -5.87
CA SER A 33 5.88 11.38 -6.33
C SER A 33 6.66 10.19 -6.87
N ILE A 34 6.22 8.97 -6.58
CA ILE A 34 6.74 7.74 -7.21
C ILE A 34 5.89 7.41 -8.44
N ARG A 35 6.52 7.27 -9.62
CA ARG A 35 5.89 6.82 -10.86
C ARG A 35 6.10 5.33 -11.03
N LEU A 36 5.03 4.55 -10.89
CA LEU A 36 5.01 3.11 -11.09
C LEU A 36 4.82 2.78 -12.57
N ASP A 37 5.65 1.87 -13.08
CA ASP A 37 5.52 1.20 -14.37
C ASP A 37 5.56 -0.31 -14.12
N LEU A 38 4.40 -0.89 -13.83
CA LEU A 38 4.23 -2.30 -13.50
C LEU A 38 3.97 -3.11 -14.77
N VAL A 39 4.60 -4.27 -14.89
CA VAL A 39 4.24 -5.31 -15.85
C VAL A 39 3.89 -6.55 -15.05
N VAL A 40 2.66 -7.05 -15.24
CA VAL A 40 2.14 -8.21 -14.54
C VAL A 40 1.98 -9.32 -15.56
N SER A 41 2.72 -10.41 -15.43
CA SER A 41 2.82 -11.46 -16.44
C SER A 41 2.32 -12.79 -15.86
N ALA A 42 1.51 -13.50 -16.62
CA ALA A 42 1.15 -14.88 -16.33
C ALA A 42 2.01 -15.83 -17.18
N ALA A 43 2.68 -16.80 -16.55
CA ALA A 43 3.39 -17.85 -17.26
C ALA A 43 2.45 -18.68 -18.13
N ASP A 44 2.99 -19.36 -19.15
CA ASP A 44 2.20 -20.23 -20.04
C ASP A 44 1.61 -21.45 -19.32
N ASP A 45 2.20 -21.84 -18.19
CA ASP A 45 1.78 -22.96 -17.34
C ASP A 45 1.08 -22.53 -16.05
N VAL A 46 0.72 -21.24 -15.92
CA VAL A 46 0.13 -20.67 -14.71
C VAL A 46 -1.14 -21.42 -14.27
N ASN A 47 -1.33 -21.52 -12.95
CA ASN A 47 -2.56 -21.98 -12.32
C ASN A 47 -3.16 -23.29 -12.90
N PRO A 48 -2.40 -24.40 -12.92
CA PRO A 48 -2.84 -25.61 -13.59
C PRO A 48 -4.02 -26.29 -12.88
N ASN A 49 -4.91 -26.89 -13.68
CA ASN A 49 -5.98 -27.75 -13.18
C ASN A 49 -5.49 -29.17 -12.78
N ASP A 50 -6.40 -30.05 -12.35
CA ASP A 50 -6.06 -31.43 -11.93
C ASP A 50 -5.40 -32.26 -13.06
N ARG A 51 -5.61 -31.87 -14.32
CA ARG A 51 -5.02 -32.48 -15.52
C ARG A 51 -3.74 -31.76 -15.98
N LYS A 52 -3.17 -30.88 -15.16
CA LYS A 52 -1.97 -30.08 -15.47
C LYS A 52 -2.12 -29.10 -16.64
N GLN A 53 -3.35 -28.72 -16.98
CA GLN A 53 -3.60 -27.71 -18.01
C GLN A 53 -3.65 -26.32 -17.37
N ALA A 54 -2.87 -25.39 -17.91
CA ALA A 54 -2.84 -24.00 -17.48
C ALA A 54 -4.25 -23.37 -17.54
N SER A 55 -4.57 -22.52 -16.57
CA SER A 55 -5.89 -21.88 -16.47
C SER A 55 -5.75 -20.39 -16.16
N PRO A 56 -6.75 -19.55 -16.50
CA PRO A 56 -6.71 -18.14 -16.14
C PRO A 56 -6.55 -17.92 -14.63
N ILE A 57 -5.91 -16.82 -14.25
CA ILE A 57 -5.65 -16.46 -12.85
C ILE A 57 -6.19 -15.07 -12.52
N VAL A 58 -6.86 -14.95 -11.37
CA VAL A 58 -7.31 -13.65 -10.84
C VAL A 58 -6.16 -13.04 -10.05
N VAL A 59 -5.88 -11.77 -10.30
CA VAL A 59 -4.81 -11.02 -9.64
C VAL A 59 -5.42 -9.80 -8.97
N ARG A 60 -5.01 -9.51 -7.74
CA ARG A 60 -5.26 -8.21 -7.10
C ARG A 60 -3.95 -7.57 -6.69
N ILE A 61 -3.84 -6.28 -6.99
CA ILE A 61 -2.71 -5.45 -6.61
C ILE A 61 -3.22 -4.36 -5.69
N TYR A 62 -2.51 -4.16 -4.59
CA TYR A 62 -2.82 -3.21 -3.54
C TYR A 62 -1.66 -2.24 -3.39
N GLU A 63 -1.97 -0.95 -3.33
CA GLU A 63 -1.08 0.02 -2.71
C GLU A 63 -1.52 0.20 -1.27
N LEU A 64 -0.59 0.04 -0.34
CA LEU A 64 -0.86 -0.03 1.09
C LEU A 64 -0.01 0.96 1.88
N LYS A 65 -0.58 1.56 2.92
CA LYS A 65 0.14 2.39 3.91
C LYS A 65 1.00 1.53 4.85
N SER A 66 0.55 0.30 5.12
CA SER A 66 1.19 -0.74 5.92
C SER A 66 0.83 -2.11 5.35
N ASP A 67 1.74 -3.08 5.43
CA ASP A 67 1.53 -4.45 4.96
C ASP A 67 1.17 -5.43 6.09
N LEU A 68 1.06 -4.96 7.33
CA LEU A 68 0.82 -5.82 8.50
C LEU A 68 -0.52 -6.57 8.41
N ALA A 69 -1.65 -5.86 8.32
CA ALA A 69 -2.96 -6.49 8.21
C ALA A 69 -3.09 -7.37 6.95
N PHE A 70 -2.43 -6.96 5.87
CA PHE A 70 -2.37 -7.72 4.62
C PHE A 70 -1.60 -9.04 4.78
N ASN A 71 -0.49 -9.04 5.53
CA ASN A 71 0.33 -10.22 5.78
C ASN A 71 -0.27 -11.15 6.86
N ASP A 72 -0.97 -10.59 7.85
CA ASP A 72 -1.56 -11.38 8.94
C ASP A 72 -2.86 -12.09 8.51
N ALA A 73 -3.55 -11.58 7.49
CA ALA A 73 -4.80 -12.15 7.03
C ALA A 73 -4.63 -13.47 6.26
N ASP A 74 -5.64 -14.35 6.38
CA ASP A 74 -5.76 -15.52 5.52
C ASP A 74 -6.22 -15.15 4.09
N PHE A 75 -6.03 -16.07 3.15
CA PHE A 75 -6.41 -15.89 1.75
C PHE A 75 -7.88 -15.54 1.57
N PHE A 76 -8.79 -16.22 2.26
CA PHE A 76 -10.22 -16.09 2.05
C PHE A 76 -10.76 -14.76 2.58
N THR A 77 -10.18 -14.26 3.67
CA THR A 77 -10.46 -12.94 4.21
C THR A 77 -10.02 -11.87 3.20
N LEU A 78 -8.80 -11.96 2.65
CA LEU A 78 -8.36 -11.04 1.57
C LEU A 78 -9.21 -11.18 0.30
N GLN A 79 -9.62 -12.39 -0.08
CA GLN A 79 -10.43 -12.61 -1.29
C GLN A 79 -11.81 -11.95 -1.21
N ARG A 80 -12.45 -12.02 -0.04
CA ARG A 80 -13.87 -11.64 0.12
C ARG A 80 -14.11 -10.33 0.87
N LYS A 81 -13.16 -9.93 1.73
CA LYS A 81 -13.32 -8.82 2.68
C LYS A 81 -12.11 -7.88 2.70
N ASP A 82 -11.27 -7.87 1.66
CA ASP A 82 -10.07 -7.01 1.62
C ASP A 82 -10.35 -5.54 1.92
N LYS A 83 -11.41 -4.96 1.35
CA LYS A 83 -11.74 -3.54 1.58
C LYS A 83 -12.06 -3.22 3.04
N ASP A 84 -12.74 -4.12 3.74
CA ASP A 84 -13.11 -3.93 5.14
C ASP A 84 -11.90 -4.20 6.05
N LEU A 85 -11.16 -5.27 5.76
CA LEU A 85 -9.95 -5.64 6.49
C LEU A 85 -8.87 -4.55 6.40
N LEU A 86 -8.69 -3.98 5.21
CA LEU A 86 -7.61 -3.04 4.90
C LEU A 86 -8.11 -1.59 4.90
N VAL A 87 -9.24 -1.27 5.54
CA VAL A 87 -9.87 0.06 5.45
C VAL A 87 -8.92 1.20 5.81
N ASP A 88 -8.05 0.99 6.82
CA ASP A 88 -7.09 2.00 7.27
C ASP A 88 -5.81 2.04 6.43
N ASP A 89 -5.47 0.92 5.79
CA ASP A 89 -4.20 0.71 5.09
C ASP A 89 -4.32 0.82 3.57
N LEU A 90 -5.51 0.67 2.99
CA LEU A 90 -5.71 0.61 1.55
C LEU A 90 -5.64 1.99 0.91
N VAL A 91 -4.72 2.17 -0.04
CA VAL A 91 -4.56 3.39 -0.84
C VAL A 91 -5.19 3.21 -2.22
N THR A 92 -4.89 2.10 -2.90
CA THR A 92 -5.42 1.79 -4.24
C THR A 92 -5.53 0.29 -4.41
N ARG A 93 -6.51 -0.16 -5.20
CA ARG A 93 -6.78 -1.57 -5.48
C ARG A 93 -7.11 -1.79 -6.95
N ASP A 94 -6.37 -2.69 -7.59
CA ASP A 94 -6.70 -3.23 -8.91
C ASP A 94 -7.13 -4.68 -8.80
N GLN A 95 -8.03 -5.11 -9.68
CA GLN A 95 -8.37 -6.51 -9.86
C GLN A 95 -8.56 -6.80 -11.35
N PHE A 96 -7.97 -7.88 -11.83
CA PHE A 96 -8.12 -8.35 -13.20
C PHE A 96 -7.83 -9.84 -13.31
N VAL A 97 -8.09 -10.39 -14.49
CA VAL A 97 -7.80 -11.77 -14.86
C VAL A 97 -6.73 -11.76 -15.94
N LEU A 98 -5.76 -12.67 -15.85
CA LEU A 98 -4.80 -12.95 -16.93
C LEU A 98 -5.03 -14.37 -17.44
N ARG A 99 -4.97 -14.55 -18.76
CA ARG A 99 -4.84 -15.87 -19.39
C ARG A 99 -3.38 -16.34 -19.31
N PRO A 100 -3.11 -17.65 -19.43
CA PRO A 100 -1.74 -18.13 -19.59
C PRO A 100 -1.02 -17.40 -20.75
N GLY A 101 0.20 -16.94 -20.50
CA GLY A 101 1.01 -16.16 -21.44
C GLY A 101 0.61 -14.68 -21.59
N GLU A 102 -0.45 -14.22 -20.90
CA GLU A 102 -0.91 -12.82 -20.97
C GLU A 102 -0.09 -11.93 -20.04
N ALA A 103 0.17 -10.69 -20.48
CA ALA A 103 0.77 -9.65 -19.67
C ALA A 103 -0.07 -8.38 -19.66
N ARG A 104 -0.12 -7.70 -18.51
CA ARG A 104 -0.79 -6.42 -18.33
C ARG A 104 0.19 -5.37 -17.82
N ARG A 105 0.24 -4.23 -18.51
CA ARG A 105 1.02 -3.07 -18.08
C ARG A 105 0.14 -2.05 -17.35
N ILE A 106 0.59 -1.58 -16.19
CA ILE A 106 -0.07 -0.55 -15.38
C ILE A 106 0.93 0.59 -15.16
N ARG A 107 0.57 1.81 -15.57
CA ARG A 107 1.39 3.01 -15.37
C ARG A 107 0.61 4.06 -14.62
N ARG A 108 1.11 4.49 -13.47
CA ARG A 108 0.49 5.55 -12.65
C ARG A 108 1.48 6.17 -11.68
N VAL A 109 1.05 7.24 -11.02
CA VAL A 109 1.71 7.75 -9.82
C VAL A 109 1.18 6.95 -8.63
N ALA A 110 2.06 6.42 -7.78
CA ALA A 110 1.67 5.79 -6.53
C ALA A 110 0.94 6.80 -5.64
N GLY A 111 -0.05 6.36 -4.87
CA GLY A 111 -0.72 7.24 -3.92
C GLY A 111 0.27 7.77 -2.87
N ASP A 112 0.03 9.01 -2.40
CA ASP A 112 0.99 9.74 -1.56
C ASP A 112 1.34 9.02 -0.23
N GLU A 113 0.42 8.19 0.27
CA GLU A 113 0.60 7.41 1.49
C GLU A 113 1.05 5.95 1.24
N ALA A 114 1.19 5.53 -0.03
CA ALA A 114 1.58 4.18 -0.38
C ALA A 114 3.04 3.92 0.00
N LYS A 115 3.26 2.87 0.80
CA LYS A 115 4.58 2.39 1.21
C LYS A 115 4.87 0.98 0.74
N THR A 116 3.83 0.21 0.44
CA THR A 116 3.98 -1.18 0.02
C THR A 116 3.05 -1.48 -1.14
N LEU A 117 3.55 -2.23 -2.12
CA LEU A 117 2.72 -2.96 -3.07
C LEU A 117 2.44 -4.36 -2.51
N GLY A 118 1.18 -4.69 -2.28
CA GLY A 118 0.73 -6.04 -2.00
C GLY A 118 0.17 -6.68 -3.26
N VAL A 119 0.43 -7.96 -3.48
CA VAL A 119 -0.15 -8.74 -4.57
C VAL A 119 -0.72 -10.02 -4.00
N ILE A 120 -1.95 -10.36 -4.41
CA ILE A 120 -2.44 -11.74 -4.29
C ILE A 120 -2.80 -12.28 -5.66
N ALA A 121 -2.60 -13.58 -5.83
CA ALA A 121 -3.03 -14.33 -7.00
C ALA A 121 -3.86 -15.53 -6.55
N GLU A 122 -5.03 -15.71 -7.15
CA GLU A 122 -5.97 -16.77 -6.78
C GLU A 122 -5.60 -18.10 -7.44
N TYR A 123 -4.45 -18.66 -7.04
CA TYR A 123 -4.06 -20.02 -7.43
C TYR A 123 -5.09 -21.04 -6.98
N ARG A 124 -5.31 -22.07 -7.80
CA ARG A 124 -6.25 -23.15 -7.50
C ARG A 124 -5.76 -24.05 -6.36
N ASP A 125 -4.46 -24.37 -6.32
CA ASP A 125 -3.82 -25.18 -5.28
C ASP A 125 -3.09 -24.28 -4.27
N LEU A 126 -3.87 -23.49 -3.51
CA LEU A 126 -3.34 -22.53 -2.52
C LEU A 126 -2.33 -23.16 -1.53
N PRO A 127 -2.57 -24.36 -0.95
CA PRO A 127 -1.62 -24.94 0.01
C PRO A 127 -0.23 -25.22 -0.57
N LYS A 128 -0.10 -25.31 -1.89
CA LYS A 128 1.17 -25.55 -2.59
C LYS A 128 1.69 -24.34 -3.36
N SER A 129 1.08 -23.17 -3.15
CA SER A 129 1.40 -21.97 -3.91
C SER A 129 1.77 -20.80 -3.00
N VAL A 130 2.73 -20.00 -3.43
CA VAL A 130 3.00 -18.68 -2.85
C VAL A 130 2.02 -17.69 -3.49
N TRP A 131 0.84 -17.58 -2.90
CA TRP A 131 -0.27 -16.79 -3.44
C TRP A 131 -0.26 -15.31 -3.04
N ARG A 132 0.69 -14.90 -2.19
CA ARG A 132 0.86 -13.52 -1.71
C ARG A 132 2.31 -13.09 -1.81
N ALA A 133 2.52 -11.88 -2.29
CA ALA A 133 3.83 -11.22 -2.28
C ALA A 133 3.67 -9.75 -1.90
N VAL A 134 4.73 -9.18 -1.33
CA VAL A 134 4.82 -7.75 -1.00
C VAL A 134 6.13 -7.17 -1.51
N TYR A 135 6.08 -5.91 -1.96
CA TYR A 135 7.25 -5.14 -2.33
C TYR A 135 7.19 -3.78 -1.66
N ARG A 136 8.19 -3.45 -0.84
CA ARG A 136 8.28 -2.16 -0.16
C ARG A 136 8.72 -1.09 -1.14
N LEU A 137 7.91 -0.06 -1.30
CA LEU A 137 8.28 1.10 -2.08
C LEU A 137 9.40 1.86 -1.34
N PRO A 138 10.38 2.41 -2.06
CA PRO A 138 11.42 3.23 -1.49
C PRO A 138 10.81 4.50 -0.90
N GLU A 139 11.44 5.03 0.15
CA GLU A 139 11.03 6.32 0.67
C GLU A 139 11.37 7.43 -0.34
N ALA A 140 10.35 8.10 -0.86
CA ALA A 140 10.57 9.23 -1.75
C ALA A 140 11.25 10.39 -0.99
N PRO A 141 12.24 11.06 -1.62
CA PRO A 141 12.92 12.18 -1.00
C PRO A 141 11.96 13.36 -0.81
N PRO A 142 12.31 14.34 0.06
CA PRO A 142 11.57 15.59 0.15
C PRO A 142 11.45 16.26 -1.22
N LYS A 143 10.27 16.80 -1.50
CA LYS A 143 9.95 17.47 -2.75
C LYS A 143 10.87 18.68 -2.93
N ALA A 144 11.45 18.81 -4.12
CA ALA A 144 12.28 19.96 -4.47
C ALA A 144 11.98 20.39 -5.90
N TRP A 145 11.93 21.70 -6.16
CA TRP A 145 11.56 22.26 -7.47
C TRP A 145 12.44 21.75 -8.64
N TYR A 146 13.66 21.30 -8.35
CA TYR A 146 14.61 20.76 -9.32
C TYR A 146 14.57 19.23 -9.46
N ARG A 147 13.89 18.51 -8.56
CA ARG A 147 13.82 17.04 -8.58
C ARG A 147 12.73 16.56 -9.52
N ARG A 148 13.02 15.44 -10.19
CA ARG A 148 12.04 14.70 -10.98
C ARG A 148 11.44 13.60 -10.12
N ALA A 149 10.22 13.20 -10.47
CA ALA A 149 9.56 12.05 -9.88
C ALA A 149 10.44 10.79 -9.95
N VAL A 150 10.46 10.02 -8.88
CA VAL A 150 11.18 8.74 -8.81
C VAL A 150 10.45 7.75 -9.70
N LYS A 151 11.11 7.22 -10.73
CA LYS A 151 10.51 6.22 -11.62
C LYS A 151 10.88 4.83 -11.13
N MET A 152 9.88 3.97 -10.97
CA MET A 152 10.06 2.58 -10.62
C MET A 152 9.46 1.69 -11.72
N LYS A 153 10.26 0.73 -12.17
CA LYS A 153 9.81 -0.29 -13.11
C LYS A 153 9.81 -1.62 -12.37
N LEU A 154 8.64 -2.21 -12.19
CA LEU A 154 8.51 -3.48 -11.49
C LEU A 154 7.90 -4.52 -12.43
N SER A 155 8.42 -5.74 -12.38
CA SER A 155 7.78 -6.92 -12.92
C SER A 155 7.13 -7.69 -11.79
N ILE A 156 5.93 -8.21 -12.05
CA ILE A 156 5.17 -9.10 -11.17
C ILE A 156 4.87 -10.35 -12.00
N ASP A 157 5.62 -11.41 -11.78
CA ASP A 157 5.47 -12.63 -12.56
C ASP A 157 4.68 -13.67 -11.74
N LEU A 158 3.70 -14.29 -12.41
CA LEU A 158 2.83 -15.33 -11.87
C LEU A 158 3.20 -16.65 -12.54
N ASP A 159 4.10 -17.39 -11.89
CA ASP A 159 4.58 -18.70 -12.33
C ASP A 159 3.53 -19.79 -12.06
N GLU A 160 3.85 -21.07 -12.32
CA GLU A 160 2.93 -22.19 -12.08
C GLU A 160 2.31 -22.15 -10.66
N LYS A 161 3.10 -21.75 -9.65
CA LYS A 161 2.73 -21.79 -8.21
C LYS A 161 3.27 -20.64 -7.34
N ALA A 162 3.84 -19.58 -7.90
CA ALA A 162 4.46 -18.53 -7.09
C ALA A 162 4.27 -17.15 -7.70
N ILE A 163 4.35 -16.12 -6.85
CA ILE A 163 4.41 -14.72 -7.29
C ILE A 163 5.82 -14.23 -7.03
N ASP A 164 6.46 -13.67 -8.04
CA ASP A 164 7.75 -13.01 -7.92
C ASP A 164 7.64 -11.53 -8.29
N ILE A 165 8.22 -10.65 -7.46
CA ILE A 165 8.24 -9.21 -7.68
C ILE A 165 9.68 -8.72 -7.69
N TYR A 166 10.09 -8.07 -8.78
CA TYR A 166 11.45 -7.56 -8.91
C TYR A 166 11.50 -6.27 -9.74
N GLU A 167 12.56 -5.49 -9.53
CA GLU A 167 12.87 -4.33 -10.35
C GLU A 167 13.45 -4.78 -11.69
N ARG A 168 12.96 -4.16 -12.77
CA ARG A 168 13.46 -4.42 -14.13
C ARG A 168 14.23 -3.20 -14.64
N GLU A 169 15.26 -3.48 -15.44
CA GLU A 169 16.15 -2.45 -16.02
C GLU A 169 15.44 -1.46 -16.96
#